data_AF-L2GCZ6-F1
#
_entry.id   AF-L2GCZ6-F1
#
_cell.length_a   1.000
_cell.length_b   1.000
_cell.length_c   1.000
_cell.angle_alpha   90.00
_cell.angle_beta   90.00
_cell.angle_gamma   90.00
#
_symmetry.space_group_name_H-M   'P 1'
#
loop_
_entity.id
_entity.type
_entity.pdbx_description
1 polymer ?
#
loop_
_entity_poly.entity_id
_entity_poly.type
_entity_poly.pdbx_seq_one_letter_code
_entity_poly.pdbx_strand_id
1 'polypeptide(L)'
;MSHMGGRHLLTEGAHRVALQPRPTKPPDEDVDDEDGEMSVESWEPSSHDGARVNGYPKTSQNRLAYLLSSQPPLSPSPRVIRADIFNIILQPALEFHIKSQAYSRRIGCHDRHHRIRETPEDEYEVITACRGYEEELQELWKHRPGILNLCAHQLKHFVSESIAKRLEQLFSVYIATFWAHFLYIHRVAFWSLKHTAIARKAVKQTGDMLRRSVGQAATDVAFDADVPRQSDNVIHPGLMWTCYLFGCEVADPMQQDWTVRQLRALGELQPICETDSSDEDAGRLQSPRLDRKGAQNALKVSELLRALVDRQKSTGARVDGKYLSQEIFGCHFYII
;
A
#
# COMPACT_ATOMS: atom_id res chain seq x y z
N MET A 1 -2.88 -50.70 -18.81
CA MET A 1 -4.22 -50.48 -18.21
C MET A 1 -3.96 -50.10 -16.75
N SER A 2 -4.07 -48.84 -16.33
CA SER A 2 -5.28 -48.03 -16.35
C SER A 2 -5.00 -46.55 -16.58
N HIS A 3 -5.95 -45.92 -17.26
CA HIS A 3 -5.98 -44.55 -17.72
C HIS A 3 -6.76 -43.74 -16.69
N MET A 4 -6.18 -42.71 -16.06
CA MET A 4 -6.95 -41.58 -15.56
C MET A 4 -6.10 -40.31 -15.71
N GLY A 5 -6.40 -39.56 -16.77
CA GLY A 5 -5.93 -38.20 -16.96
C GLY A 5 -6.56 -37.27 -15.94
N GLY A 6 -6.03 -37.26 -14.72
CA GLY A 6 -6.34 -36.27 -13.72
C GLY A 6 -5.68 -34.95 -14.12
N ARG A 7 -6.47 -34.00 -14.64
CA ARG A 7 -6.05 -32.59 -14.64
C ARG A 7 -5.66 -32.24 -13.20
N HIS A 8 -4.46 -31.69 -12.99
CA HIS A 8 -4.11 -31.10 -11.70
C HIS A 8 -5.20 -30.10 -11.29
N LEU A 9 -5.63 -30.16 -10.03
CA LEU A 9 -6.61 -29.23 -9.46
C LEU A 9 -6.10 -27.79 -9.44
N LEU A 10 -4.79 -27.60 -9.57
CA LEU A 10 -4.11 -26.31 -9.64
C LEU A 10 -3.66 -26.05 -11.08
N THR A 11 -3.74 -24.79 -11.52
CA THR A 11 -3.14 -24.39 -12.80
C THR A 11 -1.61 -24.58 -12.76
N GLU A 12 -0.96 -24.72 -13.92
CA GLU A 12 0.48 -24.96 -13.97
C GLU A 12 1.29 -23.86 -13.25
N GLY A 13 0.85 -22.60 -13.36
CA GLY A 13 1.43 -21.47 -12.62
C GLY A 13 1.23 -21.59 -11.10
N ALA A 14 0.03 -21.95 -10.65
CA ALA A 14 -0.26 -22.18 -9.23
C ALA A 14 0.53 -23.36 -8.66
N HIS A 15 0.70 -24.42 -9.45
CA HIS A 15 1.50 -25.58 -9.09
C HIS A 15 2.98 -25.20 -8.88
N ARG A 16 3.56 -24.37 -9.76
CA ARG A 16 4.94 -23.87 -9.61
C ARG A 16 5.14 -23.06 -8.33
N VAL A 17 4.15 -22.28 -7.91
CA VAL A 17 4.20 -21.53 -6.65
C VAL A 17 4.04 -22.46 -5.44
N ALA A 18 3.13 -23.43 -5.51
CA ALA A 18 2.86 -24.39 -4.43
C ALA A 18 4.03 -25.34 -4.15
N LEU A 19 4.84 -25.67 -5.17
CA LEU A 19 6.01 -26.54 -5.05
C LEU A 19 7.24 -25.84 -4.44
N GLN A 20 7.20 -24.52 -4.19
CA GLN A 20 8.27 -23.88 -3.45
C GLN A 20 8.30 -24.41 -2.01
N PRO A 21 9.48 -24.72 -1.43
CA PRO A 21 9.58 -25.36 -0.12
C PRO A 21 8.79 -24.62 0.96
N ARG A 22 7.77 -25.28 1.51
CA ARG A 22 7.09 -24.83 2.74
C ARG A 22 8.06 -24.88 3.93
N PRO A 23 7.96 -23.97 4.91
CA PRO A 23 8.66 -24.17 6.17
C PRO A 23 8.21 -25.49 6.81
N THR A 24 9.17 -26.37 7.09
CA THR A 24 9.00 -27.45 8.05
C THR A 24 8.75 -26.82 9.41
N LYS A 25 7.54 -26.97 9.97
CA LYS A 25 7.32 -26.76 11.40
C LYS A 25 8.14 -27.83 12.16
N PRO A 26 8.83 -27.49 13.25
CA PRO A 26 9.27 -28.50 14.20
C PRO A 26 8.02 -29.19 14.81
N PRO A 27 8.09 -30.49 15.13
CA PRO A 27 7.01 -31.19 15.77
C PRO A 27 6.98 -30.79 17.24
N ASP A 28 5.89 -30.14 17.64
CA ASP A 28 5.33 -30.00 18.99
C ASP A 28 4.75 -28.59 19.12
N GLU A 29 3.45 -28.49 18.88
CA GLU A 29 2.51 -27.64 19.62
C GLU A 29 1.12 -27.90 19.02
N ASP A 30 0.28 -28.50 19.86
CA ASP A 30 -1.10 -28.84 19.58
C ASP A 30 -1.94 -27.62 19.20
N VAL A 31 -2.95 -27.90 18.39
CA VAL A 31 -3.92 -26.98 17.84
C VAL A 31 -4.94 -26.62 18.92
N ASP A 32 -5.04 -25.33 19.26
CA ASP A 32 -6.30 -24.72 19.67
C ASP A 32 -6.65 -23.63 18.65
N ASP A 33 -7.69 -23.91 17.87
CA ASP A 33 -8.40 -22.94 17.04
C ASP A 33 -9.19 -22.02 18.00
N GLU A 34 -8.69 -20.81 18.25
CA GLU A 34 -9.50 -19.72 18.82
C GLU A 34 -9.59 -18.53 17.86
N ASP A 35 -10.83 -18.16 17.57
CA ASP A 35 -11.27 -16.99 16.83
C ASP A 35 -10.72 -15.70 17.48
N GLY A 36 -9.69 -15.12 16.87
CA GLY A 36 -9.12 -13.85 17.30
C GLY A 36 -9.83 -12.65 16.68
N GLU A 37 -10.90 -12.17 17.31
CA GLU A 37 -11.36 -10.78 17.17
C GLU A 37 -10.23 -9.83 17.54
N MET A 38 -9.73 -9.04 16.57
CA MET A 38 -8.74 -8.01 16.86
C MET A 38 -9.44 -6.80 17.52
N SER A 39 -9.63 -6.89 18.84
CA SER A 39 -9.98 -5.73 19.67
C SER A 39 -8.79 -4.78 19.73
N VAL A 40 -8.93 -3.61 19.13
CA VAL A 40 -7.97 -2.51 19.26
C VAL A 40 -8.28 -1.81 20.58
N GLU A 41 -7.48 -2.09 21.61
CA GLU A 41 -7.55 -1.41 22.89
C GLU A 41 -7.31 0.11 22.72
N SER A 42 -8.30 0.85 23.20
CA SER A 42 -8.28 2.29 23.40
C SER A 42 -7.15 2.66 24.37
N TRP A 43 -6.18 3.45 23.91
CA TRP A 43 -5.20 4.07 24.79
C TRP A 43 -5.84 5.27 25.50
N GLU A 44 -6.38 5.03 26.70
CA GLU A 44 -6.62 6.09 27.68
C GLU A 44 -5.50 6.13 28.73
N PRO A 45 -4.99 7.32 29.11
CA PRO A 45 -3.87 7.43 30.04
C PRO A 45 -4.35 7.25 31.50
N SER A 46 -3.81 6.23 32.17
CA SER A 46 -4.10 5.93 33.57
C SER A 46 -3.58 7.01 34.52
N SER A 47 -4.50 7.65 35.23
CA SER A 47 -4.28 8.44 36.44
C SER A 47 -4.09 7.51 37.64
N HIS A 48 -2.97 7.67 38.36
CA HIS A 48 -2.83 7.18 39.74
C HIS A 48 -2.48 8.33 40.66
N ASP A 49 -3.35 8.52 41.65
CA ASP A 49 -3.32 9.51 42.71
C ASP A 49 -2.67 8.92 43.97
N GLY A 50 -2.05 9.78 44.80
CA GLY A 50 -1.44 9.37 46.07
C GLY A 50 -0.45 10.36 46.72
N ALA A 51 -0.97 11.49 47.24
CA ALA A 51 -0.58 12.30 48.43
C ALA A 51 0.77 12.01 49.16
N ARG A 52 1.55 12.95 49.73
CA ARG A 52 1.34 14.32 50.25
C ARG A 52 2.71 14.91 50.69
N VAL A 53 2.78 16.24 50.83
CA VAL A 53 3.50 17.07 51.86
C VAL A 53 4.33 18.24 51.29
N ASN A 54 3.74 19.43 51.45
CA ASN A 54 4.28 20.77 51.73
C ASN A 54 5.70 21.18 51.32
N GLY A 55 5.75 22.29 50.59
CA GLY A 55 6.89 23.21 50.61
C GLY A 55 6.86 24.25 49.50
N TYR A 56 6.00 25.27 49.60
CA TYR A 56 6.20 26.49 48.82
C TYR A 56 7.42 27.24 49.36
N PRO A 57 8.27 27.78 48.47
CA PRO A 57 8.51 29.21 48.58
C PRO A 57 8.28 29.96 47.26
N LYS A 58 7.75 31.15 47.44
CA LYS A 58 7.54 32.22 46.47
C LYS A 58 8.87 32.63 45.83
N THR A 59 8.99 32.63 44.50
CA THR A 59 9.79 33.64 43.77
C THR A 59 9.36 33.76 42.30
N SER A 60 8.22 34.39 42.07
CA SER A 60 7.86 34.95 40.77
C SER A 60 8.59 36.27 40.58
N GLN A 61 9.84 36.25 40.08
CA GLN A 61 10.47 37.49 39.59
C GLN A 61 11.62 37.38 38.57
N ASN A 62 12.17 36.19 38.23
CA ASN A 62 13.38 36.15 37.39
C ASN A 62 13.29 35.34 36.07
N ARG A 63 12.10 35.09 35.51
CA ARG A 63 12.01 34.42 34.19
C ARG A 63 12.36 35.32 33.00
N LEU A 64 12.23 36.64 33.13
CA LEU A 64 12.58 37.58 32.05
C LEU A 64 14.10 37.83 31.94
N ALA A 65 14.85 37.68 33.04
CA ALA A 65 16.31 37.84 33.01
C ALA A 65 17.00 36.74 32.19
N TYR A 66 16.41 35.54 32.13
CA TYR A 66 16.94 34.42 31.35
C TYR A 66 16.66 34.56 29.84
N LEU A 67 15.59 35.26 29.45
CA LEU A 67 15.26 35.53 28.05
C LEU A 67 16.08 36.69 27.46
N LEU A 68 16.63 37.57 28.29
CA LEU A 68 17.42 38.74 27.87
C LEU A 68 18.94 38.49 27.95
N SER A 69 19.37 37.38 28.56
CA SER A 69 20.78 36.95 28.55
C SER A 69 21.10 36.34 27.18
N SER A 70 21.54 37.21 26.29
CA SER A 70 21.91 36.92 24.91
C SER A 70 23.07 35.92 24.83
N GLN A 71 22.75 34.62 24.66
CA GLN A 71 23.62 33.73 23.89
C GLN A 71 23.13 33.78 22.44
N PRO A 72 23.99 34.04 21.44
CA PRO A 72 23.60 33.85 20.05
C PRO A 72 23.16 32.40 19.90
N PRO A 73 22.05 32.10 19.17
CA PRO A 73 21.62 30.72 19.01
C PRO A 73 22.79 29.96 18.38
N LEU A 74 23.30 28.96 19.11
CA LEU A 74 24.19 27.95 18.56
C LEU A 74 23.56 27.51 17.24
N SER A 75 24.24 27.79 16.13
CA SER A 75 23.78 27.40 14.80
C SER A 75 23.32 25.94 14.89
N PRO A 76 22.04 25.64 14.62
CA PRO A 76 21.52 24.31 14.84
C PRO A 76 22.41 23.33 14.07
N SER A 77 22.82 22.25 14.72
CA SER A 77 23.74 21.31 14.09
C SER A 77 23.14 20.87 12.75
N PRO A 78 23.96 20.63 11.70
CA PRO A 78 23.46 20.21 10.40
C PRO A 78 22.53 18.99 10.46
N ARG A 79 22.62 18.17 11.52
CA ARG A 79 21.73 17.04 11.78
C ARG A 79 20.33 17.47 12.24
N VAL A 80 20.24 18.50 13.08
CA VAL A 80 18.96 19.07 13.56
C VAL A 80 18.23 19.77 12.41
N ILE A 81 18.93 20.58 11.62
CA ILE A 81 18.35 21.24 10.43
C ILE A 81 17.83 20.20 9.42
N ARG A 82 18.58 19.10 9.20
CA ARG A 82 18.16 18.00 8.32
C ARG A 82 16.93 17.28 8.87
N ALA A 83 16.87 17.03 10.17
CA ALA A 83 15.72 16.39 10.81
C ALA A 83 14.47 17.29 10.75
N ASP A 84 14.61 18.59 10.97
CA ASP A 84 13.48 19.54 10.91
C ASP A 84 12.94 19.70 9.49
N ILE A 85 13.82 19.82 8.49
CA ILE A 85 13.41 19.86 7.07
C ILE A 85 12.74 18.54 6.66
N PHE A 86 13.26 17.40 7.12
CA PHE A 86 12.68 16.09 6.87
C PHE A 86 11.28 15.97 7.51
N ASN A 87 11.12 16.42 8.75
CA ASN A 87 9.82 16.43 9.44
C ASN A 87 8.82 17.36 8.76
N ILE A 88 9.23 18.57 8.36
CA ILE A 88 8.36 19.53 7.65
C ILE A 88 7.87 18.97 6.30
N ILE A 89 8.70 18.20 5.59
CA ILE A 89 8.37 17.65 4.26
C ILE A 89 7.55 16.37 4.38
N LEU A 90 7.99 15.42 5.21
CA LEU A 90 7.41 14.07 5.24
C LEU A 90 6.22 13.94 6.17
N GLN A 91 6.21 14.63 7.31
CA GLN A 91 5.13 14.48 8.28
C GLN A 91 3.76 14.83 7.69
N PRO A 92 3.56 15.97 6.99
CA PRO A 92 2.26 16.27 6.40
C PRO A 92 1.84 15.24 5.34
N ALA A 93 2.80 14.77 4.53
CA ALA A 93 2.56 13.76 3.51
C ALA A 93 2.14 12.41 4.12
N LEU A 94 2.79 12.00 5.21
CA LEU A 94 2.47 10.80 5.95
C LEU A 94 1.11 10.90 6.64
N GLU A 95 0.79 12.03 7.26
CA GLU A 95 -0.52 12.27 7.89
C GLU A 95 -1.65 12.17 6.87
N PHE A 96 -1.47 12.75 5.68
CA PHE A 96 -2.41 12.58 4.57
C PHE A 96 -2.57 11.10 4.19
N HIS A 97 -1.46 10.38 4.06
CA HIS A 97 -1.48 8.97 3.70
C HIS A 97 -2.22 8.12 4.74
N ILE A 98 -1.92 8.27 6.04
CA ILE A 98 -2.59 7.55 7.13
C ILE A 98 -4.09 7.85 7.13
N LYS A 99 -4.49 9.13 6.99
CA LYS A 99 -5.90 9.53 6.88
C LYS A 99 -6.59 8.86 5.69
N SER A 100 -5.91 8.75 4.54
CA SER A 100 -6.45 8.07 3.38
C SER A 100 -6.59 6.55 3.60
N GLN A 101 -5.62 5.91 4.27
CA GLN A 101 -5.62 4.46 4.50
C GLN A 101 -6.77 4.00 5.41
N ALA A 102 -7.27 4.86 6.29
CA ALA A 102 -8.43 4.57 7.12
C ALA A 102 -9.69 4.21 6.30
N TYR A 103 -9.77 4.63 5.03
CA TYR A 103 -10.90 4.31 4.15
C TYR A 103 -10.87 2.87 3.64
N SER A 104 -9.71 2.21 3.54
CA SER A 104 -9.61 0.83 3.08
C SER A 104 -10.54 -0.11 3.87
N ARG A 105 -10.51 -0.03 5.20
CA ARG A 105 -11.38 -0.85 6.07
C ARG A 105 -12.84 -0.40 5.97
N ARG A 106 -13.11 0.91 5.99
CA ARG A 106 -14.48 1.46 5.92
C ARG A 106 -15.19 1.04 4.63
N ILE A 107 -14.51 1.12 3.49
CA ILE A 107 -15.03 0.66 2.19
C ILE A 107 -15.18 -0.86 2.21
N GLY A 108 -14.19 -1.58 2.72
CA GLY A 108 -14.19 -3.04 2.74
C GLY A 108 -15.30 -3.67 3.57
N CYS A 109 -15.76 -3.01 4.64
CA CYS A 109 -16.93 -3.47 5.41
C CYS A 109 -18.21 -3.56 4.58
N HIS A 110 -18.31 -2.78 3.49
CA HIS A 110 -19.45 -2.87 2.59
C HIS A 110 -19.33 -3.97 1.57
N ASP A 111 -18.13 -4.50 1.29
CA ASP A 111 -17.90 -5.53 0.28
C ASP A 111 -18.87 -6.72 0.43
N ARG A 112 -19.37 -7.26 -0.68
CA ARG A 112 -20.36 -8.35 -0.69
C ARG A 112 -19.87 -9.63 -0.01
N HIS A 113 -18.55 -9.76 0.18
CA HIS A 113 -17.94 -10.86 0.91
C HIS A 113 -17.96 -10.68 2.42
N HIS A 114 -18.29 -9.49 2.91
CA HIS A 114 -18.39 -9.14 4.34
C HIS A 114 -19.81 -8.76 4.76
N ARG A 115 -20.65 -8.35 3.81
CA ARG A 115 -22.05 -7.98 4.03
C ARG A 115 -22.95 -8.72 3.04
N ILE A 116 -24.03 -9.31 3.54
CA ILE A 116 -25.08 -9.90 2.71
C ILE A 116 -25.83 -8.77 1.98
N ARG A 117 -26.04 -8.92 0.67
CA ARG A 117 -26.72 -7.95 -0.19
C ARG A 117 -27.68 -8.67 -1.13
N GLU A 118 -28.87 -8.97 -0.61
CA GLU A 118 -29.86 -9.78 -1.35
C GLU A 118 -31.04 -8.94 -1.84
N THR A 119 -31.16 -7.71 -1.35
CA THR A 119 -32.26 -6.81 -1.68
C THR A 119 -31.77 -5.56 -2.43
N PRO A 120 -32.62 -4.94 -3.28
CA PRO A 120 -32.33 -3.62 -3.85
C PRO A 120 -32.05 -2.55 -2.79
N GLU A 121 -32.69 -2.65 -1.62
CA GLU A 121 -32.50 -1.76 -0.48
C GLU A 121 -31.08 -1.87 0.09
N ASP A 122 -30.53 -3.09 0.21
CA ASP A 122 -29.14 -3.31 0.63
C ASP A 122 -28.15 -2.67 -0.34
N GLU A 123 -28.34 -2.87 -1.65
CA GLU A 123 -27.48 -2.27 -2.66
C GLU A 123 -27.57 -0.74 -2.66
N TYR A 124 -28.77 -0.19 -2.45
CA TYR A 124 -28.97 1.25 -2.32
C TYR A 124 -28.24 1.83 -1.10
N GLU A 125 -28.27 1.13 0.04
CA GLU A 125 -27.54 1.55 1.25
C GLU A 125 -26.03 1.56 1.01
N VAL A 126 -25.49 0.50 0.40
CA VAL A 126 -24.06 0.42 0.06
C VAL A 126 -23.64 1.53 -0.89
N ILE A 127 -24.43 1.78 -1.95
CA ILE A 127 -24.18 2.86 -2.91
C ILE A 127 -24.17 4.21 -2.21
N THR A 128 -25.13 4.45 -1.30
CA THR A 128 -25.26 5.70 -0.56
C THR A 128 -24.06 5.91 0.36
N ALA A 129 -23.67 4.89 1.14
CA ALA A 129 -22.50 4.95 2.01
C ALA A 129 -21.20 5.19 1.23
N CYS A 130 -21.01 4.44 0.14
CA CYS A 130 -19.83 4.58 -0.72
C CYS A 130 -19.74 5.95 -1.38
N ARG A 131 -20.86 6.54 -1.80
CA ARG A 131 -20.88 7.92 -2.31
C ARG A 131 -20.44 8.92 -1.24
N GLY A 132 -20.87 8.75 0.01
CA GLY A 132 -20.38 9.56 1.13
C GLY A 132 -18.86 9.47 1.28
N TYR A 133 -18.28 8.27 1.18
CA TYR A 133 -16.82 8.11 1.20
C TYR A 133 -16.12 8.75 0.00
N GLU A 134 -16.70 8.71 -1.20
CA GLU A 134 -16.15 9.43 -2.36
C GLU A 134 -16.08 10.94 -2.10
N GLU A 135 -17.12 11.53 -1.51
CA GLU A 135 -17.17 12.96 -1.17
C GLU A 135 -16.14 13.32 -0.10
N GLU A 136 -16.03 12.53 0.97
CA GLU A 136 -15.02 12.72 2.02
C GLU A 136 -13.59 12.60 1.45
N LEU A 137 -13.32 11.63 0.57
CA LEU A 137 -12.03 11.46 -0.09
C LEU A 137 -11.72 12.63 -1.03
N GLN A 138 -12.70 13.13 -1.78
CA GLN A 138 -12.51 14.33 -2.60
C GLN A 138 -12.18 15.55 -1.74
N GLU A 139 -12.81 15.69 -0.59
CA GLU A 139 -12.50 16.77 0.35
C GLU A 139 -11.09 16.65 0.94
N LEU A 140 -10.71 15.43 1.31
CA LEU A 140 -9.33 15.11 1.74
C LEU A 140 -8.32 15.46 0.64
N TRP A 141 -8.63 15.20 -0.63
CA TRP A 141 -7.77 15.56 -1.77
C TRP A 141 -7.59 17.06 -1.93
N LYS A 142 -8.64 17.86 -1.71
CA LYS A 142 -8.56 19.33 -1.77
C LYS A 142 -7.63 19.88 -0.70
N HIS A 143 -7.65 19.29 0.49
CA HIS A 143 -6.83 19.66 1.64
C HIS A 143 -5.45 18.99 1.68
N ARG A 144 -5.06 18.25 0.64
CA ARG A 144 -3.78 17.56 0.63
C ARG A 144 -2.60 18.53 0.74
N PRO A 145 -1.51 18.16 1.43
CA PRO A 145 -0.31 18.96 1.50
C PRO A 145 0.26 19.29 0.11
N GLY A 146 0.64 20.56 -0.11
CA GLY A 146 1.20 21.02 -1.39
C GLY A 146 2.45 20.25 -1.82
N ILE A 147 3.24 19.75 -0.85
CA ILE A 147 4.48 18.98 -1.08
C ILE A 147 4.25 17.72 -1.91
N LEU A 148 3.07 17.09 -1.82
CA LEU A 148 2.72 15.89 -2.58
C LEU A 148 2.64 16.15 -4.09
N ASN A 149 2.50 17.41 -4.52
CA ASN A 149 2.44 17.76 -5.94
C ASN A 149 3.83 18.03 -6.55
N LEU A 150 4.90 18.02 -5.75
CA LEU A 150 6.23 18.34 -6.24
C LEU A 150 6.87 17.14 -6.94
N CYS A 151 7.50 17.38 -8.09
CA CYS A 151 8.31 16.38 -8.77
C CYS A 151 9.76 16.38 -8.27
N ALA A 152 10.53 15.35 -8.61
CA ALA A 152 11.95 15.27 -8.23
C ALA A 152 12.76 16.49 -8.71
N HIS A 153 12.42 17.06 -9.88
CA HIS A 153 13.05 18.28 -10.38
C HIS A 153 12.78 19.50 -9.48
N GLN A 154 11.61 19.60 -8.85
CA GLN A 154 11.30 20.69 -7.92
C GLN A 154 11.91 20.42 -6.55
N LEU A 155 11.85 19.17 -6.08
CA LEU A 155 12.39 18.76 -4.78
C LEU A 155 13.92 18.92 -4.70
N LYS A 156 14.65 18.77 -5.81
CA LYS A 156 16.12 18.93 -5.85
C LYS A 156 16.59 20.36 -5.48
N HIS A 157 15.70 21.34 -5.45
CA HIS A 157 16.02 22.69 -4.98
C HIS A 157 16.15 22.76 -3.44
N PHE A 158 15.61 21.77 -2.72
CA PHE A 158 15.58 21.72 -1.26
C PHE A 158 16.41 20.57 -0.67
N VAL A 159 16.57 19.48 -1.42
CA VAL A 159 17.29 18.28 -1.00
C VAL A 159 18.22 17.78 -2.11
N SER A 160 19.13 16.83 -1.81
CA SER A 160 19.97 16.21 -2.85
C SER A 160 19.12 15.51 -3.91
N GLU A 161 19.64 15.38 -5.13
CA GLU A 161 18.92 14.72 -6.23
C GLU A 161 18.48 13.29 -5.89
N SER A 162 19.32 12.53 -5.18
CA SER A 162 19.01 11.18 -4.72
C SER A 162 17.82 11.15 -3.76
N ILE A 163 17.73 12.11 -2.83
CA ILE A 163 16.61 12.23 -1.89
C ILE A 163 15.37 12.72 -2.62
N ALA A 164 15.50 13.69 -3.55
CA ALA A 164 14.40 14.20 -4.34
C ALA A 164 13.68 13.10 -5.13
N LYS A 165 14.43 12.21 -5.79
CA LYS A 165 13.88 11.05 -6.52
C LYS A 165 13.14 10.10 -5.58
N ARG A 166 13.70 9.80 -4.41
CA ARG A 166 13.08 8.91 -3.42
C ARG A 166 11.82 9.49 -2.81
N LEU A 167 11.80 10.80 -2.53
CA LEU A 167 10.61 11.50 -2.06
C LEU A 167 9.50 11.49 -3.10
N GLU A 168 9.83 11.73 -4.38
CA GLU A 168 8.85 11.62 -5.46
C GLU A 168 8.27 10.20 -5.57
N GLN A 169 9.11 9.17 -5.49
CA GLN A 169 8.66 7.77 -5.49
C GLN A 169 7.75 7.47 -4.30
N LEU A 170 8.12 7.92 -3.09
CA LEU A 170 7.31 7.74 -1.87
C LEU A 170 5.98 8.48 -1.94
N PHE A 171 5.95 9.74 -2.38
CA PHE A 171 4.71 10.48 -2.57
C PHE A 171 3.84 9.83 -3.64
N SER A 172 4.44 9.25 -4.68
CA SER A 172 3.72 8.47 -5.67
C SER A 172 3.06 7.23 -5.05
N VAL A 173 3.69 6.56 -4.08
CA VAL A 173 3.05 5.49 -3.29
C VAL A 173 1.81 6.01 -2.56
N TYR A 174 1.92 7.15 -1.86
CA TYR A 174 0.82 7.73 -1.10
C TYR A 174 -0.35 8.17 -1.99
N ILE A 175 -0.06 8.74 -3.15
CA ILE A 175 -1.08 9.21 -4.09
C ILE A 175 -1.71 8.03 -4.84
N ALA A 176 -0.92 7.03 -5.25
CA ALA A 176 -1.44 5.81 -5.89
C ALA A 176 -2.43 5.10 -4.97
N THR A 177 -2.05 4.89 -3.71
CA THR A 177 -2.93 4.28 -2.72
C THR A 177 -4.17 5.12 -2.46
N PHE A 178 -4.06 6.45 -2.38
CA PHE A 178 -5.20 7.36 -2.28
C PHE A 178 -6.20 7.14 -3.43
N TRP A 179 -5.75 7.19 -4.69
CA TRP A 179 -6.64 7.03 -5.85
C TRP A 179 -7.21 5.62 -5.97
N ALA A 180 -6.50 4.59 -5.48
CA ALA A 180 -6.99 3.23 -5.43
C ALA A 180 -8.31 3.07 -4.66
N HIS A 181 -8.59 3.93 -3.67
CA HIS A 181 -9.86 3.89 -2.94
C HIS A 181 -11.07 4.15 -3.84
N PHE A 182 -10.97 5.03 -4.84
CA PHE A 182 -12.07 5.25 -5.79
C PHE A 182 -12.28 4.03 -6.70
N LEU A 183 -11.21 3.31 -7.05
CA LEU A 183 -11.33 2.03 -7.75
C LEU A 183 -12.00 0.98 -6.86
N TYR A 184 -11.66 0.97 -5.58
CA TYR A 184 -12.21 0.03 -4.63
C TYR A 184 -13.71 0.29 -4.40
N ILE A 185 -14.07 1.56 -4.17
CA ILE A 185 -15.47 2.00 -4.10
C ILE A 185 -16.22 1.57 -5.36
N HIS A 186 -15.65 1.79 -6.55
CA HIS A 186 -16.31 1.40 -7.78
C HIS A 186 -16.58 -0.11 -7.84
N ARG A 187 -15.63 -0.95 -7.41
CA ARG A 187 -15.84 -2.40 -7.34
C ARG A 187 -16.89 -2.79 -6.30
N VAL A 188 -16.90 -2.14 -5.15
CA VAL A 188 -17.80 -2.45 -4.03
C VAL A 188 -19.24 -2.01 -4.33
N ALA A 189 -19.46 -0.80 -4.84
CA ALA A 189 -20.80 -0.23 -5.04
C ALA A 189 -21.34 -0.39 -6.46
N PHE A 190 -20.47 -0.52 -7.47
CA PHE A 190 -20.85 -0.46 -8.88
C PHE A 190 -20.30 -1.66 -9.67
N TRP A 191 -20.31 -2.84 -9.05
CA TRP A 191 -19.71 -4.08 -9.56
C TRP A 191 -20.08 -4.43 -11.00
N SER A 192 -21.35 -4.32 -11.37
CA SER A 192 -21.85 -4.68 -12.71
C SER A 192 -21.84 -3.50 -13.69
N LEU A 193 -21.49 -2.30 -13.22
CA LEU A 193 -21.58 -1.06 -14.00
C LEU A 193 -20.23 -0.63 -14.55
N LYS A 194 -20.30 0.08 -15.70
CA LYS A 194 -19.15 0.76 -16.29
C LYS A 194 -18.57 1.80 -15.32
N HIS A 195 -17.29 2.11 -15.45
CA HIS A 195 -16.64 3.13 -14.62
C HIS A 195 -17.38 4.45 -14.65
N THR A 196 -17.59 5.01 -13.46
CA THR A 196 -18.00 6.40 -13.28
C THR A 196 -16.89 7.35 -13.76
N ALA A 197 -17.20 8.64 -13.88
CA ALA A 197 -16.20 9.64 -14.27
C ALA A 197 -15.02 9.70 -13.28
N ILE A 198 -15.31 9.60 -11.97
CA ILE A 198 -14.29 9.58 -10.93
C ILE A 198 -13.46 8.29 -10.96
N ALA A 199 -14.07 7.13 -11.22
CA ALA A 199 -13.34 5.88 -11.38
C ALA A 199 -12.39 5.91 -12.58
N ARG A 200 -12.81 6.45 -13.74
CA ARG A 200 -11.90 6.62 -14.89
C ARG A 200 -10.72 7.55 -14.58
N LYS A 201 -10.98 8.65 -13.87
CA LYS A 201 -9.91 9.54 -13.38
C LYS A 201 -8.98 8.79 -12.44
N ALA A 202 -9.52 8.00 -11.51
CA ALA A 202 -8.74 7.20 -10.58
C ALA A 202 -7.87 6.16 -11.28
N VAL A 203 -8.37 5.47 -12.32
CA VAL A 203 -7.55 4.53 -13.12
C VAL A 203 -6.33 5.27 -13.68
N LYS A 204 -6.55 6.42 -14.32
CA LYS A 204 -5.45 7.22 -14.87
C LYS A 204 -4.44 7.65 -13.79
N GLN A 205 -4.94 8.24 -12.70
CA GLN A 205 -4.07 8.76 -11.63
C GLN A 205 -3.30 7.65 -10.91
N THR A 206 -3.95 6.51 -10.61
CA THR A 206 -3.28 5.35 -10.01
C THR A 206 -2.20 4.81 -10.94
N GLY A 207 -2.47 4.65 -12.23
CA GLY A 207 -1.48 4.21 -13.21
C GLY A 207 -0.28 5.16 -13.32
N ASP A 208 -0.54 6.46 -13.44
CA ASP A 208 0.48 7.52 -13.49
C ASP A 208 1.39 7.46 -12.25
N MET A 209 0.81 7.26 -11.06
CA MET A 209 1.58 7.20 -9.81
C MET A 209 2.29 5.86 -9.61
N LEU A 210 1.72 4.73 -10.04
CA LEU A 210 2.40 3.43 -10.00
C LEU A 210 3.69 3.49 -10.82
N ARG A 211 3.67 4.11 -12.02
CA ARG A 211 4.89 4.33 -12.83
C ARG A 211 5.90 5.22 -12.13
N ARG A 212 5.46 6.35 -11.59
CA ARG A 212 6.37 7.27 -10.87
C ARG A 212 6.97 6.65 -9.61
N SER A 213 6.25 5.76 -8.94
CA SER A 213 6.76 5.04 -7.76
C SER A 213 7.98 4.17 -8.07
N VAL A 214 8.15 3.74 -9.32
CA VAL A 214 9.32 2.97 -9.79
C VAL A 214 10.30 3.80 -10.61
N GLY A 215 10.22 5.14 -10.49
CA GLY A 215 11.12 6.07 -11.19
C GLY A 215 10.87 6.24 -12.69
N GLN A 216 9.76 5.70 -13.22
CA GLN A 216 9.37 5.92 -14.61
C GLN A 216 8.62 7.26 -14.74
N ALA A 217 8.96 8.05 -15.76
CA ALA A 217 8.30 9.31 -16.02
C ALA A 217 6.81 9.08 -16.40
N ALA A 218 5.92 9.92 -15.86
CA ALA A 218 4.54 10.00 -16.30
C ALA A 218 4.50 10.66 -17.69
N THR A 219 4.62 9.84 -18.73
CA THR A 219 4.58 10.26 -20.12
C THR A 219 3.42 9.56 -20.82
N ASP A 220 2.91 10.16 -21.91
CA ASP A 220 1.87 9.57 -22.75
C ASP A 220 2.36 8.32 -23.53
N VAL A 221 3.64 7.98 -23.39
CA VAL A 221 4.22 6.76 -23.96
C VAL A 221 3.71 5.56 -23.16
N ALA A 222 3.39 4.48 -23.88
CA ALA A 222 2.93 3.22 -23.28
C ALA A 222 3.82 2.78 -22.12
N PHE A 223 3.23 2.04 -21.17
CA PHE A 223 3.98 1.40 -20.10
C PHE A 223 5.11 0.59 -20.72
N ASP A 224 6.35 0.94 -20.36
CA ASP A 224 7.52 0.38 -21.04
C ASP A 224 7.56 -1.15 -20.85
N ALA A 225 7.83 -1.85 -21.94
CA ALA A 225 7.81 -3.31 -21.95
C ALA A 225 8.99 -3.87 -21.15
N ASP A 226 10.10 -3.13 -21.08
CA ASP A 226 11.25 -3.48 -20.27
C ASP A 226 11.04 -3.02 -18.83
N VAL A 227 10.61 -3.95 -17.98
CA VAL A 227 10.74 -3.82 -16.53
C VAL A 227 12.14 -4.33 -16.18
N PRO A 228 13.07 -3.44 -15.75
CA PRO A 228 14.40 -3.89 -15.39
C PRO A 228 14.31 -4.84 -14.19
N ARG A 229 14.99 -5.99 -14.26
CA ARG A 229 15.05 -6.99 -13.16
C ARG A 229 15.79 -6.50 -11.90
N GLN A 230 16.16 -5.21 -11.86
CA GLN A 230 16.89 -4.60 -10.76
C GLN A 230 15.91 -4.18 -9.66
N SER A 231 16.30 -4.35 -8.40
CA SER A 231 15.51 -4.03 -7.20
C SER A 231 14.95 -2.60 -7.16
N ASP A 232 15.57 -1.67 -7.88
CA ASP A 232 15.28 -0.24 -7.77
C ASP A 232 14.03 0.20 -8.55
N ASN A 233 13.54 -0.65 -9.47
CA ASN A 233 12.40 -0.34 -10.36
C ASN A 233 11.20 -1.27 -10.10
N VAL A 234 11.18 -1.97 -8.97
CA VAL A 234 10.06 -2.80 -8.55
C VAL A 234 9.12 -1.97 -7.66
N ILE A 235 7.81 -2.23 -7.75
CA ILE A 235 6.83 -1.50 -6.93
C ILE A 235 7.11 -1.73 -5.44
N HIS A 236 6.83 -0.72 -4.63
CA HIS A 236 6.87 -0.85 -3.18
C HIS A 236 5.94 -1.97 -2.69
N PRO A 237 6.31 -2.81 -1.71
CA PRO A 237 5.44 -3.87 -1.15
C PRO A 237 4.04 -3.38 -0.74
N GLY A 238 3.97 -2.21 -0.10
CA GLY A 238 2.70 -1.56 0.26
C GLY A 238 1.79 -1.17 -0.93
N LEU A 239 2.28 -1.26 -2.17
CA LEU A 239 1.48 -1.08 -3.38
C LEU A 239 0.93 -2.39 -3.95
N MET A 240 1.22 -3.56 -3.35
CA MET A 240 0.80 -4.86 -3.90
C MET A 240 -0.70 -4.92 -4.21
N TRP A 241 -1.55 -4.55 -3.24
CA TRP A 241 -3.00 -4.45 -3.46
C TRP A 241 -3.41 -3.36 -4.42
N THR A 242 -2.77 -2.19 -4.37
CA THR A 242 -3.06 -1.09 -5.29
C THR A 242 -2.77 -1.49 -6.74
N CYS A 243 -1.65 -2.16 -6.98
CA CYS A 243 -1.24 -2.68 -8.27
C CYS A 243 -2.19 -3.76 -8.77
N TYR A 244 -2.57 -4.70 -7.89
CA TYR A 244 -3.57 -5.73 -8.21
C TYR A 244 -4.92 -5.12 -8.59
N LEU A 245 -5.44 -4.20 -7.78
CA LEU A 245 -6.72 -3.54 -8.00
C LEU A 245 -6.73 -2.73 -9.30
N PHE A 246 -5.65 -1.98 -9.55
CA PHE A 246 -5.47 -1.24 -10.79
C PHE A 246 -5.44 -2.18 -12.01
N GLY A 247 -4.69 -3.28 -11.95
CA GLY A 247 -4.64 -4.28 -13.02
C GLY A 247 -5.99 -4.94 -13.30
N CYS A 248 -6.84 -5.11 -12.29
CA CYS A 248 -8.21 -5.63 -12.47
C CYS A 248 -9.12 -4.67 -13.23
N GLU A 249 -8.91 -3.35 -13.08
CA GLU A 249 -9.81 -2.32 -13.59
C GLU A 249 -9.32 -1.66 -14.89
N VAL A 250 -8.02 -1.63 -15.14
CA VAL A 250 -7.48 -1.01 -16.36
C VAL A 250 -7.85 -1.82 -17.60
N ALA A 251 -8.33 -1.14 -18.64
CA ALA A 251 -8.74 -1.79 -19.89
C ALA A 251 -7.58 -2.03 -20.86
N ASP A 252 -6.52 -1.22 -20.77
CA ASP A 252 -5.35 -1.30 -21.64
C ASP A 252 -4.54 -2.59 -21.35
N PRO A 253 -4.40 -3.51 -22.34
CA PRO A 253 -3.64 -4.74 -22.15
C PRO A 253 -2.17 -4.53 -21.77
N MET A 254 -1.54 -3.44 -22.25
CA MET A 254 -0.14 -3.16 -21.91
C MET A 254 0.01 -2.82 -20.42
N GLN A 255 -0.94 -2.06 -19.88
CA GLN A 255 -1.03 -1.75 -18.45
C GLN A 255 -1.30 -2.98 -17.60
N GLN A 256 -2.22 -3.85 -18.03
CA GLN A 256 -2.49 -5.12 -17.35
C GLN A 256 -1.24 -5.99 -17.29
N ASP A 257 -0.57 -6.18 -18.42
CA ASP A 257 0.65 -6.99 -18.48
C ASP A 257 1.77 -6.39 -17.62
N TRP A 258 1.93 -5.07 -17.62
CA TRP A 258 2.89 -4.39 -16.75
C TRP A 258 2.60 -4.65 -15.26
N THR A 259 1.34 -4.57 -14.82
CA THR A 259 0.98 -4.84 -13.42
C THR A 259 1.31 -6.27 -13.00
N VAL A 260 1.03 -7.25 -13.86
CA VAL A 260 1.39 -8.66 -13.63
C VAL A 260 2.90 -8.82 -13.51
N ARG A 261 3.68 -8.17 -14.40
CA ARG A 261 5.15 -8.20 -14.35
C ARG A 261 5.71 -7.56 -13.09
N GLN A 262 5.19 -6.41 -12.65
CA GLN A 262 5.63 -5.77 -11.40
C GLN A 262 5.36 -6.63 -10.17
N LEU A 263 4.18 -7.26 -10.07
CA LEU A 263 3.83 -8.15 -8.97
C LEU A 263 4.69 -9.41 -8.95
N ARG A 264 4.98 -9.97 -10.12
CA ARG A 264 5.92 -11.09 -10.26
C ARG A 264 7.32 -10.69 -9.83
N ALA A 265 7.83 -9.58 -10.36
CA ALA A 265 9.16 -9.08 -10.02
C ALA A 265 9.31 -8.85 -8.52
N LEU A 266 8.27 -8.30 -7.86
CA LEU A 266 8.21 -8.14 -6.41
C LEU A 266 8.36 -9.46 -5.65
N GLY A 267 7.77 -10.55 -6.15
CA GLY A 267 7.91 -11.88 -5.55
C GLY A 267 9.22 -12.61 -5.88
N GLU A 268 9.91 -12.21 -6.96
CA GLU A 268 11.20 -12.78 -7.38
C GLU A 268 12.41 -12.09 -6.70
N LEU A 269 12.20 -10.94 -6.04
CA LEU A 269 13.24 -10.30 -5.23
C LEU A 269 13.63 -11.25 -4.08
N GLN A 270 14.84 -11.82 -4.16
CA GLN A 270 15.34 -12.72 -3.13
C GLN A 270 15.55 -11.96 -1.82
N PRO A 271 15.10 -12.50 -0.66
CA PRO A 271 15.58 -12.04 0.62
C PRO A 271 17.07 -12.40 0.70
N ILE A 272 17.95 -11.39 0.71
CA ILE A 272 19.39 -11.61 0.87
C ILE A 272 19.58 -12.37 2.20
N CYS A 273 20.18 -13.56 2.12
CA CYS A 273 20.68 -14.26 3.29
C CYS A 273 21.74 -13.37 3.93
N GLU A 274 21.58 -13.05 5.22
CA GLU A 274 22.54 -12.27 5.99
C GLU A 274 23.89 -13.01 6.07
N THR A 275 24.72 -12.83 5.04
CA THR A 275 26.13 -13.19 5.02
C THR A 275 26.78 -12.21 4.04
N ASP A 276 27.81 -11.52 4.51
CA ASP A 276 28.60 -10.49 3.81
C ASP A 276 28.12 -9.05 3.95
N SER A 277 27.97 -8.59 5.19
CA SER A 277 28.12 -7.16 5.52
C SER A 277 29.58 -6.73 5.29
N SER A 278 29.92 -6.35 4.06
CA SER A 278 31.07 -5.48 3.81
C SER A 278 30.62 -4.04 4.03
N ASP A 279 31.40 -3.30 4.84
CA ASP A 279 31.11 -1.95 5.37
C ASP A 279 30.94 -0.83 4.32
N GLU A 280 30.92 -1.14 3.01
CA GLU A 280 30.80 -0.14 1.95
C GLU A 280 29.34 0.25 1.57
N ASP A 281 28.33 -0.52 1.98
CA ASP A 281 26.93 -0.28 1.57
C ASP A 281 26.09 0.52 2.58
N ALA A 282 26.72 1.07 3.64
CA ALA A 282 26.06 1.82 4.71
C ALA A 282 25.33 3.12 4.26
N GLY A 283 25.52 3.54 3.01
CA GLY A 283 24.84 4.68 2.38
C GLY A 283 23.55 4.33 1.63
N ARG A 284 23.24 3.05 1.40
CA ARG A 284 22.02 2.63 0.71
C ARG A 284 20.92 2.33 1.72
N LEU A 285 19.97 3.26 1.89
CA LEU A 285 18.66 2.91 2.49
C LEU A 285 18.12 1.72 1.71
N GLN A 286 17.91 0.60 2.41
CA GLN A 286 17.57 -0.68 1.82
C GLN A 286 16.22 -0.56 1.11
N SER A 287 16.14 -1.07 -0.13
CA SER A 287 14.87 -1.21 -0.83
C SER A 287 13.90 -2.04 0.02
N PRO A 288 12.61 -1.67 0.10
CA PRO A 288 11.67 -2.36 0.97
C PRO A 288 11.52 -3.82 0.51
N ARG A 289 11.93 -4.75 1.37
CA ARG A 289 11.98 -6.19 1.07
C ARG A 289 10.77 -6.89 1.68
N LEU A 290 10.22 -7.83 0.93
CA LEU A 290 9.25 -8.78 1.48
C LEU A 290 9.99 -9.90 2.20
N ASP A 291 9.41 -10.41 3.27
CA ASP A 291 9.82 -11.69 3.84
C ASP A 291 9.49 -12.82 2.86
N ARG A 292 9.95 -14.05 3.15
CA ARG A 292 9.71 -15.20 2.25
C ARG A 292 8.21 -15.44 2.00
N LYS A 293 7.35 -15.21 3.00
CA LYS A 293 5.89 -15.37 2.85
C LYS A 293 5.30 -14.27 1.97
N GLY A 294 5.70 -13.02 2.17
CA GLY A 294 5.29 -11.89 1.35
C GLY A 294 5.71 -12.05 -0.11
N ALA A 295 6.94 -12.51 -0.37
CA ALA A 295 7.42 -12.78 -1.72
C ALA A 295 6.59 -13.89 -2.41
N GLN A 296 6.31 -14.99 -1.70
CA GLN A 296 5.39 -16.02 -2.18
C GLN A 296 3.98 -15.47 -2.44
N ASN A 297 3.50 -14.57 -1.58
CA ASN A 297 2.20 -13.94 -1.76
C ASN A 297 2.17 -13.09 -3.04
N ALA A 298 3.19 -12.26 -3.28
CA ALA A 298 3.31 -11.45 -4.50
C ALA A 298 3.28 -12.32 -5.78
N LEU A 299 3.95 -13.49 -5.76
CA LEU A 299 3.87 -14.45 -6.86
C LEU A 299 2.44 -14.97 -7.07
N LYS A 300 1.73 -15.37 -6.00
CA LYS A 300 0.33 -15.79 -6.08
C LYS A 300 -0.58 -14.68 -6.63
N VAL A 301 -0.41 -13.45 -6.15
CA VAL A 301 -1.17 -12.27 -6.61
C VAL A 301 -0.92 -12.05 -8.11
N SER A 302 0.33 -12.21 -8.58
CA SER A 302 0.65 -12.05 -10.00
C SER A 302 -0.05 -13.08 -10.90
N GLU A 303 -0.10 -14.35 -10.48
CA GLU A 303 -0.77 -15.42 -11.22
C GLU A 303 -2.30 -15.27 -11.15
N LEU A 304 -2.83 -14.87 -9.99
CA LEU A 304 -4.25 -14.56 -9.82
C LEU A 304 -4.67 -13.44 -10.77
N LEU A 305 -3.90 -12.34 -10.81
CA LEU A 305 -4.21 -11.20 -11.67
C LEU A 305 -4.19 -11.57 -13.15
N ARG A 306 -3.21 -12.36 -13.58
CA ARG A 306 -3.13 -12.84 -14.97
C ARG A 306 -4.39 -13.64 -15.34
N ALA A 307 -4.72 -14.65 -14.54
CA ALA A 307 -5.90 -15.48 -14.79
C ALA A 307 -7.21 -14.67 -14.74
N LEU A 308 -7.28 -13.69 -13.84
CA LEU A 308 -8.42 -12.78 -13.71
C LEU A 308 -8.57 -11.94 -14.98
N VAL A 309 -7.49 -11.31 -15.46
CA VAL A 309 -7.48 -10.51 -16.68
C VAL A 309 -7.91 -11.35 -17.89
N ASP A 310 -7.36 -12.56 -18.04
CA ASP A 310 -7.70 -13.45 -19.14
C ASP A 310 -9.18 -13.85 -19.10
N ARG A 311 -9.71 -14.16 -17.91
CA ARG A 311 -11.12 -14.51 -17.75
C ARG A 311 -12.03 -13.31 -17.98
N GLN A 312 -11.70 -12.11 -17.48
CA GLN A 312 -12.46 -10.88 -17.76
C GLN A 312 -12.51 -10.56 -19.26
N LYS A 313 -11.41 -10.80 -19.99
CA LYS A 313 -11.38 -10.65 -21.45
C LYS A 313 -12.30 -11.65 -22.14
N SER A 314 -12.30 -12.90 -21.69
CA SER A 314 -13.14 -13.96 -22.29
C SER A 314 -14.64 -13.77 -22.02
N THR A 315 -15.01 -13.27 -20.83
CA THR A 315 -16.42 -13.13 -20.42
C THR A 315 -16.99 -11.75 -20.71
N GLY A 316 -16.14 -10.74 -20.91
CA GLY A 316 -16.57 -9.34 -21.04
C GLY A 316 -17.15 -8.75 -19.76
N ALA A 317 -16.91 -9.39 -18.60
CA ALA A 317 -17.47 -8.99 -17.31
C ALA A 317 -16.41 -9.07 -16.20
N ARG A 318 -16.61 -8.33 -15.10
CA ARG A 318 -15.72 -8.41 -13.93
C ARG A 318 -15.74 -9.83 -13.35
N VAL A 319 -14.56 -10.30 -12.96
CA VAL A 319 -14.38 -11.61 -12.31
C VAL A 319 -14.04 -11.39 -10.84
N ASP A 320 -14.68 -12.18 -9.99
CA ASP A 320 -14.43 -12.12 -8.55
C ASP A 320 -13.10 -12.83 -8.20
N GLY A 321 -12.16 -12.05 -7.70
CA GLY A 321 -10.83 -12.55 -7.34
C GLY A 321 -10.84 -13.55 -6.18
N LYS A 322 -11.82 -13.46 -5.26
CA LYS A 322 -11.94 -14.37 -4.12
C LYS A 322 -12.29 -15.77 -4.60
N TYR A 323 -13.35 -15.91 -5.43
CA TYR A 323 -13.72 -17.19 -6.01
C TYR A 323 -12.65 -17.75 -6.95
N LEU A 324 -12.03 -16.89 -7.76
CA LEU A 324 -10.95 -17.31 -8.65
C LEU A 324 -9.72 -17.79 -7.88
N SER A 325 -9.40 -17.17 -6.74
CA SER A 325 -8.30 -17.62 -5.87
C SER A 325 -8.56 -19.02 -5.31
N GLN A 326 -9.79 -19.29 -4.88
CA GLN A 326 -10.21 -20.60 -4.41
C GLN A 326 -10.12 -21.66 -5.52
N GLU A 327 -10.51 -21.32 -6.75
CA GLU A 327 -10.40 -22.21 -7.92
C GLU A 327 -8.95 -22.53 -8.27
N ILE A 328 -8.08 -21.52 -8.31
CA ILE A 328 -6.71 -21.67 -8.81
C ILE A 328 -5.75 -22.24 -7.77
N PHE A 329 -5.91 -21.84 -6.49
CA PHE A 329 -4.99 -22.16 -5.41
C PHE A 329 -5.58 -23.10 -4.35
N GLY A 330 -6.88 -23.35 -4.37
CA GLY A 330 -7.57 -24.12 -3.32
C GLY A 330 -7.73 -23.37 -1.99
N CYS A 331 -7.37 -22.08 -1.93
CA CYS A 331 -7.53 -21.26 -0.74
C CYS A 331 -7.75 -19.78 -1.09
N HIS A 332 -8.38 -19.08 -0.14
CA HIS A 332 -8.37 -17.63 -0.08
C HIS A 332 -7.07 -17.14 0.55
N PHE A 333 -6.55 -16.00 0.08
CA PHE A 333 -5.41 -15.33 0.69
C PHE A 333 -5.59 -13.81 0.60
N TYR A 334 -5.03 -13.11 1.58
CA TYR A 334 -5.05 -11.65 1.59
C TYR A 334 -3.92 -11.11 0.71
N ILE A 335 -4.23 -10.05 -0.05
CA ILE A 335 -3.28 -9.37 -0.94
C ILE A 335 -2.49 -8.30 -0.16
N ILE A 336 -2.83 -8.05 1.12
CA ILE A 336 -2.06 -7.26 2.09
C ILE A 336 -1.97 -8.06 3.38
#